data_AF-A0A8X8X1I9-F1
#
_entry.id   AF-A0A8X8X1I9-F1
#
_cell.length_a   1.000
_cell.length_b   1.000
_cell.length_c   1.000
_cell.angle_alpha   90.00
_cell.angle_beta   90.00
_cell.angle_gamma   90.00
#
_symmetry.space_group_name_H-M   'P 1'
#
loop_
_entity.id
_entity.type
_entity.pdbx_description
1 polymer ?
#
loop_
_entity_poly.entity_id
_entity_poly.type
_entity_poly.pdbx_seq_one_letter_code
_entity_poly.pdbx_strand_id
1 'polypeptide(L)'
;MNYTPFSPCPDDSQLAEDLILRGCHPLPRRRCFSKTPPSLPPPLPSDPFSPLPEKTAVLNHYPCKTKTFSCFAGLKPEMGFDMRIEKSRFLTYRTDLDLPIPQLIQLAKSSNSVIRLGLDIGGGTGTFAAQMKLENNATVVTTTMNLGAPYSEAAAVRGMVALHAPLQQRLPVFDGTMDLVRCGHAVNRWIPVTAMEFLFFDVDRVLRGGGYLLLDRFFSKNSDLEKVYAPLIGKLGYKKVKWAVANKGDASGIKNGEVYLTALLQKPLVLHASFLISSPFVETFLQGFFSYCTTKSAIHLLSCCGWI
;
A
#
# COMPACT_ATOMS: atom_id res chain seq x y z
N MET A 1 -4.32 -27.04 -4.67
CA MET A 1 -4.32 -27.12 -3.20
C MET A 1 -5.49 -27.99 -2.78
N ASN A 2 -5.25 -29.09 -2.07
CA ASN A 2 -6.31 -29.98 -1.59
C ASN A 2 -6.43 -29.82 -0.08
N TYR A 3 -7.57 -29.35 0.40
CA TYR A 3 -7.80 -29.08 1.82
C TYR A 3 -8.85 -30.05 2.36
N THR A 4 -8.47 -30.86 3.33
CA THR A 4 -9.44 -31.67 4.07
C THR A 4 -10.26 -30.74 4.99
N PRO A 5 -11.59 -30.75 4.88
CA PRO A 5 -12.43 -29.92 5.75
C PRO A 5 -12.17 -30.21 7.23
N PHE A 6 -12.09 -29.16 8.05
CA PHE A 6 -11.90 -29.25 9.50
C PHE A 6 -10.59 -29.93 9.96
N SER A 7 -9.60 -30.09 9.07
CA SER A 7 -8.25 -30.53 9.44
C SER A 7 -7.27 -29.35 9.50
N PRO A 8 -6.05 -29.53 10.02
CA PRO A 8 -4.97 -28.56 9.82
C PRO A 8 -4.67 -28.33 8.33
N CYS A 9 -4.41 -27.09 7.94
CA CYS A 9 -3.97 -26.77 6.59
C CYS A 9 -2.53 -27.28 6.33
N PRO A 10 -2.21 -27.74 5.10
CA PRO A 10 -0.84 -27.99 4.70
C PRO A 10 0.00 -26.69 4.79
N ASP A 11 1.34 -26.84 4.79
CA ASP A 11 2.23 -25.70 4.65
C ASP A 11 2.31 -25.27 3.18
N ASP A 12 1.43 -24.36 2.78
CA ASP A 12 1.32 -23.90 1.39
C ASP A 12 1.46 -22.37 1.26
N SER A 13 2.04 -21.72 2.28
CA SER A 13 2.27 -20.26 2.30
C SER A 13 3.06 -19.80 1.07
N GLN A 14 4.16 -20.48 0.73
CA GLN A 14 4.96 -20.14 -0.45
C GLN A 14 4.19 -20.34 -1.76
N LEU A 15 3.43 -21.42 -1.87
CA LEU A 15 2.59 -21.67 -3.05
C LEU A 15 1.50 -20.60 -3.19
N ALA A 16 0.92 -20.15 -2.08
CA ALA A 16 -0.07 -19.08 -2.04
C ALA A 16 0.53 -17.76 -2.57
N GLU A 17 1.73 -17.39 -2.11
CA GLU A 17 2.46 -16.21 -2.62
C GLU A 17 2.72 -16.31 -4.14
N ASP A 18 3.22 -17.46 -4.60
CA ASP A 18 3.50 -17.69 -6.03
C ASP A 18 2.24 -17.57 -6.90
N LEU A 19 1.12 -18.11 -6.42
CA LEU A 19 -0.18 -18.01 -7.10
C LEU A 19 -0.66 -16.55 -7.17
N ILE A 20 -0.57 -15.82 -6.06
CA ILE A 20 -0.96 -14.40 -6.00
C ILE A 20 -0.12 -13.57 -6.98
N LEU A 21 1.21 -13.78 -7.01
CA LEU A 21 2.11 -13.09 -7.93
C LEU A 21 1.81 -13.37 -9.40
N ARG A 22 1.21 -14.54 -9.70
CA ARG A 22 0.76 -14.92 -11.04
C ARG A 22 -0.69 -14.47 -11.34
N GLY A 23 -1.27 -13.64 -10.49
CA GLY A 23 -2.62 -13.08 -10.68
C GLY A 23 -3.75 -13.97 -10.19
N CYS A 24 -3.48 -15.06 -9.48
CA CYS A 24 -4.51 -15.91 -8.86
C CYS A 24 -4.95 -15.31 -7.52
N HIS A 25 -5.60 -14.14 -7.55
CA HIS A 25 -6.13 -13.47 -6.38
C HIS A 25 -7.56 -12.98 -6.65
N PRO A 26 -8.53 -13.12 -5.70
CA PRO A 26 -8.38 -13.72 -4.38
C PRO A 26 -8.18 -15.23 -4.46
N LEU A 27 -7.37 -15.77 -3.55
CA LEU A 27 -7.23 -17.22 -3.42
C LEU A 27 -8.56 -17.83 -2.94
N PRO A 28 -8.88 -19.08 -3.34
CA PRO A 28 -10.05 -19.78 -2.83
C PRO A 28 -10.05 -19.84 -1.30
N ARG A 29 -11.23 -19.67 -0.69
CA ARG A 29 -11.38 -19.83 0.76
C ARG A 29 -11.00 -21.26 1.16
N ARG A 30 -10.13 -21.38 2.15
CA ARG A 30 -9.71 -22.68 2.69
C ARG A 30 -10.77 -23.21 3.66
N ARG A 31 -10.96 -24.53 3.70
CA ARG A 31 -11.85 -25.24 4.64
C ARG A 31 -11.10 -25.95 5.77
N CYS A 32 -9.84 -25.58 6.00
CA CYS A 32 -8.95 -26.14 7.01
C CYS A 32 -8.56 -25.09 8.07
N PHE A 33 -8.06 -25.53 9.21
CA PHE A 33 -7.57 -24.66 10.29
C PHE A 33 -6.14 -24.19 10.02
N SER A 34 -5.91 -22.88 10.16
CA SER A 34 -4.58 -22.29 10.07
C SER A 34 -3.64 -22.89 11.11
N LYS A 35 -2.36 -23.00 10.76
CA LYS A 35 -1.31 -23.38 11.71
C LYS A 35 -1.18 -22.31 12.80
N THR A 36 -0.96 -22.75 14.03
CA THR A 36 -0.73 -21.87 15.18
C THR A 36 0.76 -21.71 15.47
N PRO A 37 1.20 -20.55 15.95
CA PRO A 37 2.58 -20.37 16.38
C PRO A 37 2.91 -21.21 17.63
N PRO A 38 4.19 -21.45 17.93
CA PRO A 38 4.63 -22.20 19.11
C PRO A 38 4.27 -21.55 20.46
N SER A 39 4.13 -20.23 20.50
CA SER A 39 3.81 -19.49 21.72
C SER A 39 2.79 -18.39 21.46
N LEU A 40 1.99 -18.09 22.48
CA LEU A 40 1.08 -16.95 22.47
C LEU A 40 1.87 -15.63 22.36
N PRO A 41 1.41 -14.65 21.56
CA PRO A 41 2.02 -13.34 21.52
C PRO A 41 1.81 -12.60 22.85
N PRO A 42 2.78 -11.79 23.30
CA PRO A 42 2.56 -10.88 24.41
C PRO A 42 1.51 -9.81 24.02
N PRO A 43 0.98 -9.06 25.00
CA PRO A 43 0.19 -7.86 24.70
C PRO A 43 0.95 -6.92 23.76
N LEU A 44 0.21 -6.11 23.00
CA LEU A 44 0.81 -5.14 22.09
C LEU A 44 1.77 -4.21 22.87
N PRO A 45 2.98 -3.95 22.33
CA PRO A 45 3.94 -3.09 22.99
C PRO A 45 3.46 -1.64 22.99
N SER A 46 3.82 -0.88 24.03
CA SER A 46 3.56 0.57 24.08
C SER A 46 4.38 1.33 23.03
N ASP A 47 5.64 0.95 22.84
CA ASP A 47 6.49 1.42 21.75
C ASP A 47 6.45 0.40 20.60
N PRO A 48 5.89 0.73 19.41
CA PRO A 48 5.84 -0.16 18.25
C PRO A 48 7.23 -0.47 17.66
N PHE A 49 8.29 0.17 18.16
CA PHE A 49 9.70 -0.11 17.83
C PHE A 49 10.43 -0.89 18.94
N SER A 50 9.70 -1.49 19.87
CA SER A 50 10.26 -2.52 20.76
C SER A 50 10.72 -3.74 19.95
N PRO A 51 11.74 -4.50 20.40
CA PRO A 51 12.17 -5.72 19.71
C PRO A 51 11.00 -6.67 19.41
N LEU A 52 11.01 -7.26 18.21
CA LEU A 52 9.96 -8.18 17.77
C LEU A 52 9.92 -9.44 18.67
N PRO A 53 8.74 -9.84 19.17
CA PRO A 53 8.63 -10.99 20.05
C PRO A 53 8.87 -12.29 19.29
N GLU A 54 9.82 -13.10 19.77
CA GLU A 54 10.22 -14.34 19.11
C GLU A 54 9.20 -15.48 19.30
N LYS A 55 9.19 -16.45 18.38
CA LYS A 55 8.31 -17.64 18.40
C LYS A 55 6.80 -17.35 18.36
N THR A 56 6.40 -16.13 18.03
CA THR A 56 4.99 -15.69 17.91
C THR A 56 4.39 -15.88 16.52
N ALA A 57 5.17 -16.37 15.55
CA ALA A 57 4.78 -16.59 14.16
C ALA A 57 5.24 -17.95 13.64
N VAL A 58 4.55 -18.47 12.62
CA VAL A 58 4.93 -19.71 11.92
C VAL A 58 5.94 -19.36 10.83
N LEU A 59 7.23 -19.60 11.09
CA LEU A 59 8.33 -19.16 10.23
C LEU A 59 9.06 -20.30 9.50
N ASN A 60 8.50 -21.51 9.53
CA ASN A 60 9.17 -22.75 9.13
C ASN A 60 9.58 -22.78 7.65
N HIS A 61 8.81 -22.16 6.77
CA HIS A 61 9.02 -22.13 5.32
C HIS A 61 10.06 -21.11 4.84
N TYR A 62 10.57 -20.23 5.72
CA TYR A 62 11.59 -19.25 5.33
C TYR A 62 13.02 -19.80 5.44
N PRO A 63 13.98 -19.28 4.64
CA PRO A 63 15.36 -19.78 4.61
C PRO A 63 16.17 -19.50 5.88
N CYS A 64 15.63 -18.70 6.82
CA CYS A 64 16.28 -18.42 8.09
C CYS A 64 16.51 -19.70 8.92
N LYS A 65 17.74 -19.90 9.42
CA LYS A 65 18.12 -21.08 10.24
C LYS A 65 17.45 -21.09 11.61
N THR A 66 17.44 -19.96 12.32
CA THR A 66 16.94 -19.87 13.70
C THR A 66 15.41 -19.71 13.78
N LYS A 67 14.74 -19.53 12.63
CA LYS A 67 13.27 -19.33 12.54
C LYS A 67 12.78 -18.23 13.48
N THR A 68 13.54 -17.14 13.57
CA THR A 68 13.30 -15.99 14.45
C THR A 68 13.21 -14.69 13.65
N PHE A 69 12.55 -13.67 14.18
CA PHE A 69 12.54 -12.33 13.56
C PHE A 69 13.94 -11.70 13.59
N SER A 70 14.70 -11.91 14.68
CA SER A 70 16.10 -11.48 14.82
C SER A 70 17.01 -11.96 13.68
N CYS A 71 16.73 -13.14 13.13
CA CYS A 71 17.45 -13.65 11.97
C CYS A 71 17.29 -12.76 10.75
N PHE A 72 16.06 -12.32 10.44
CA PHE A 72 15.79 -11.42 9.32
C PHE A 72 16.40 -10.05 9.56
N ALA A 73 16.42 -9.57 10.81
CA ALA A 73 17.13 -8.35 11.18
C ALA A 73 18.64 -8.45 10.89
N GLY A 74 19.24 -9.64 11.09
CA GLY A 74 20.64 -9.90 10.80
C GLY A 74 20.98 -10.16 9.33
N LEU A 75 19.99 -10.38 8.46
CA LEU A 75 20.23 -10.61 7.02
C LEU A 75 20.56 -9.30 6.30
N LYS A 76 19.62 -8.34 6.33
CA LYS A 76 19.73 -7.06 5.63
C LYS A 76 18.92 -5.97 6.36
N PRO A 77 19.52 -4.81 6.67
CA PRO A 77 18.81 -3.70 7.29
C PRO A 77 17.58 -3.21 6.50
N GLU A 78 17.61 -3.34 5.17
CA GLU A 78 16.54 -2.87 4.29
C GLU A 78 15.26 -3.70 4.38
N MET A 79 15.32 -4.90 4.98
CA MET A 79 14.15 -5.75 5.17
C MET A 79 13.23 -5.24 6.29
N GLY A 80 13.67 -4.28 7.11
CA GLY A 80 12.81 -3.62 8.09
C GLY A 80 12.47 -4.44 9.33
N PHE A 81 13.31 -5.42 9.69
CA PHE A 81 13.14 -6.25 10.90
C PHE A 81 13.95 -5.75 12.10
N ASP A 82 14.94 -4.88 11.91
CA ASP A 82 15.71 -4.29 13.00
C ASP A 82 15.06 -3.00 13.51
N MET A 83 14.30 -3.10 14.60
CA MET A 83 13.56 -1.97 15.15
C MET A 83 14.44 -0.81 15.62
N ARG A 84 15.73 -1.05 15.92
CA ARG A 84 16.69 0.01 16.27
C ARG A 84 16.94 0.95 15.09
N ILE A 85 16.93 0.41 13.88
CA ILE A 85 17.08 1.15 12.63
C ILE A 85 15.73 1.77 12.24
N GLU A 86 14.66 0.96 12.26
CA GLU A 86 13.33 1.37 11.83
C GLU A 86 12.77 2.55 12.62
N LYS A 87 13.08 2.66 13.92
CA LYS A 87 12.63 3.77 14.80
C LYS A 87 13.04 5.15 14.29
N SER A 88 14.11 5.25 13.50
CA SER A 88 14.58 6.53 12.94
C SER A 88 14.12 6.79 11.49
N ARG A 89 13.55 5.78 10.82
CA ARG A 89 13.09 5.92 9.44
C ARG A 89 11.94 6.90 9.34
N PHE A 90 11.87 7.63 8.23
CA PHE A 90 10.87 8.65 7.93
C PHE A 90 10.88 9.88 8.84
N LEU A 91 11.87 10.03 9.73
CA LEU A 91 11.97 11.19 10.62
C LEU A 91 13.08 12.17 10.23
N THR A 92 14.01 11.76 9.37
CA THR A 92 15.21 12.57 9.04
C THR A 92 15.25 12.96 7.57
N TYR A 93 15.70 14.19 7.31
CA TYR A 93 16.00 14.68 5.96
C TYR A 93 17.48 14.48 5.67
N ARG A 94 17.83 13.70 4.65
CA ARG A 94 19.22 13.46 4.25
C ARG A 94 19.47 13.84 2.80
N THR A 95 18.45 13.73 1.97
CA THR A 95 18.48 13.91 0.52
C THR A 95 17.21 14.61 0.07
N ASP A 96 17.22 15.18 -1.14
CA ASP A 96 16.04 15.84 -1.69
C ASP A 96 14.88 14.88 -1.98
N LEU A 97 15.13 13.57 -2.00
CA LEU A 97 14.10 12.54 -2.07
C LEU A 97 13.36 12.36 -0.74
N ASP A 98 13.88 12.86 0.37
CA ASP A 98 13.26 12.66 1.67
C ASP A 98 12.06 13.59 1.86
N LEU A 99 11.03 13.04 2.50
CA LEU A 99 9.91 13.78 3.05
C LEU A 99 9.62 13.21 4.45
N PRO A 100 10.29 13.74 5.50
CA PRO A 100 10.02 13.33 6.86
C PRO A 100 8.54 13.50 7.23
N ILE A 101 8.01 12.59 8.04
CA ILE A 101 6.62 12.61 8.49
C ILE A 101 6.24 13.93 9.19
N PRO A 102 7.07 14.51 10.08
CA PRO A 102 6.78 15.83 10.64
C PRO A 102 6.59 16.92 9.58
N GLN A 103 7.41 16.89 8.52
CA GLN A 103 7.28 17.81 7.39
C GLN A 103 6.01 17.55 6.57
N LEU A 104 5.68 16.28 6.29
CA LEU A 104 4.43 15.90 5.62
C LEU A 104 3.19 16.41 6.39
N ILE A 105 3.17 16.23 7.71
CA ILE A 105 2.08 16.71 8.58
C ILE A 105 2.00 18.23 8.53
N GLN A 106 3.14 18.92 8.57
CA GLN A 106 3.19 20.39 8.49
C GLN A 106 2.65 20.91 7.15
N LEU A 107 3.00 20.26 6.03
CA LEU A 107 2.47 20.60 4.69
C LEU A 107 0.96 20.37 4.58
N ALA A 108 0.45 19.29 5.20
CA ALA A 108 -0.98 19.07 5.27
C ALA A 108 -1.67 20.20 6.04
N LYS A 109 -1.17 20.52 7.24
CA LYS A 109 -1.72 21.59 8.09
C LYS A 109 -1.71 22.96 7.39
N SER A 110 -0.63 23.32 6.71
CA SER A 110 -0.51 24.62 6.02
C SER A 110 -1.46 24.77 4.82
N SER A 111 -1.94 23.67 4.26
CA SER A 111 -2.94 23.65 3.19
C SER A 111 -4.37 23.39 3.70
N ASN A 112 -4.58 23.54 5.02
CA ASN A 112 -5.86 23.27 5.68
C ASN A 112 -6.38 21.82 5.48
N SER A 113 -5.44 20.88 5.33
CA SER A 113 -5.71 19.44 5.20
C SER A 113 -5.22 18.70 6.46
N VAL A 114 -5.85 17.57 6.78
CA VAL A 114 -5.50 16.77 7.97
C VAL A 114 -5.30 15.32 7.56
N ILE A 115 -4.23 14.68 8.04
CA ILE A 115 -3.94 13.26 7.80
C ILE A 115 -4.28 12.45 9.05
N ARG A 116 -5.43 11.77 9.03
CA ARG A 116 -5.95 10.93 10.12
C ARG A 116 -6.00 9.46 9.70
N LEU A 117 -6.41 9.21 8.46
CA LEU A 117 -6.48 7.87 7.87
C LEU A 117 -5.53 7.77 6.69
N GLY A 118 -4.75 6.69 6.64
CA GLY A 118 -3.83 6.45 5.55
C GLY A 118 -3.82 5.01 5.07
N LEU A 119 -3.32 4.82 3.86
CA LEU A 119 -3.01 3.52 3.28
C LEU A 119 -1.54 3.51 2.85
N ASP A 120 -0.79 2.52 3.34
CA ASP A 120 0.62 2.32 2.99
C ASP A 120 0.76 1.10 2.07
N ILE A 121 1.00 1.37 0.78
CA ILE A 121 1.10 0.37 -0.25
C ILE A 121 2.51 -0.21 -0.30
N GLY A 122 2.64 -1.51 -0.01
CA GLY A 122 3.93 -2.18 0.09
C GLY A 122 4.75 -1.70 1.30
N GLY A 123 4.11 -1.58 2.46
CA GLY A 123 4.74 -1.03 3.67
C GLY A 123 5.65 -2.00 4.44
N GLY A 124 5.87 -3.21 3.94
CA GLY A 124 6.76 -4.19 4.56
C GLY A 124 6.32 -4.55 5.98
N THR A 125 7.19 -4.32 6.96
CA THR A 125 6.91 -4.56 8.39
C THR A 125 6.06 -3.45 9.05
N GLY A 126 5.55 -2.49 8.29
CA GLY A 126 4.63 -1.45 8.77
C GLY A 126 5.30 -0.25 9.44
N THR A 127 6.59 0.02 9.15
CA THR A 127 7.34 1.11 9.79
C THR A 127 6.74 2.50 9.53
N PHE A 128 6.28 2.79 8.31
CA PHE A 128 5.65 4.08 8.02
C PHE A 128 4.35 4.25 8.81
N ALA A 129 3.51 3.21 8.87
CA ALA A 129 2.29 3.21 9.66
C ALA A 129 2.54 3.44 11.16
N ALA A 130 3.58 2.79 11.71
CA ALA A 130 3.98 2.95 13.10
C ALA A 130 4.41 4.40 13.40
N GLN A 131 5.22 5.01 12.52
CA GLN A 131 5.61 6.41 12.69
C GLN A 131 4.42 7.37 12.57
N MET A 132 3.53 7.17 11.59
CA MET A 132 2.34 7.99 11.44
C MET A 132 1.43 7.94 12.68
N LYS A 133 1.37 6.79 13.34
CA LYS A 133 0.67 6.63 14.62
C LYS A 133 1.33 7.41 15.75
N LEU A 134 2.66 7.38 15.87
CA LEU A 134 3.38 8.11 16.92
C LEU A 134 3.36 9.63 16.69
N GLU A 135 3.60 10.08 15.46
CA GLU A 135 3.81 11.51 15.14
C GLU A 135 2.50 12.31 15.02
N ASN A 136 1.38 11.68 14.64
CA ASN A 136 0.11 12.38 14.44
C ASN A 136 -1.13 11.60 14.89
N ASN A 137 -0.96 10.50 15.64
CA ASN A 137 -2.05 9.60 16.00
C ASN A 137 -2.88 9.12 14.79
N ALA A 138 -2.27 9.09 13.59
CA ALA A 138 -2.95 8.66 12.39
C ALA A 138 -3.07 7.13 12.37
N THR A 139 -4.18 6.63 11.83
CA THR A 139 -4.39 5.20 11.60
C THR A 139 -4.04 4.90 10.16
N VAL A 140 -3.00 4.11 9.96
CA VAL A 140 -2.54 3.72 8.63
C VAL A 140 -2.67 2.21 8.48
N VAL A 141 -3.39 1.80 7.45
CA VAL A 141 -3.51 0.41 7.05
C VAL A 141 -2.38 0.10 6.07
N THR A 142 -1.65 -0.97 6.28
CA THR A 142 -0.50 -1.34 5.46
C THR A 142 -0.84 -2.53 4.58
N THR A 143 -0.69 -2.42 3.27
CA THR A 143 -0.69 -3.60 2.39
C THR A 143 0.72 -4.17 2.31
N THR A 144 0.85 -5.48 2.45
CA THR A 144 2.14 -6.17 2.39
C THR A 144 1.95 -7.63 1.97
N MET A 145 2.96 -8.19 1.31
CA MET A 145 3.02 -9.59 0.92
C MET A 145 4.19 -10.24 1.64
N ASN A 146 4.12 -11.55 1.93
CA ASN A 146 5.18 -12.25 2.64
C ASN A 146 6.23 -12.85 1.68
N LEU A 147 6.70 -12.03 0.73
CA LEU A 147 7.66 -12.43 -0.29
C LEU A 147 9.05 -12.63 0.31
N GLY A 148 9.35 -13.88 0.68
CA GLY A 148 10.67 -14.29 1.20
C GLY A 148 10.93 -13.89 2.66
N ALA A 149 10.03 -13.16 3.32
CA ALA A 149 10.11 -12.82 4.73
C ALA A 149 8.71 -12.59 5.36
N PRO A 150 8.57 -12.76 6.68
CA PRO A 150 7.30 -12.66 7.41
C PRO A 150 6.92 -11.21 7.72
N TYR A 151 6.67 -10.42 6.68
CA TYR A 151 6.35 -8.99 6.81
C TYR A 151 5.02 -8.74 7.54
N SER A 152 3.99 -9.50 7.18
CA SER A 152 2.64 -9.38 7.76
C SER A 152 2.65 -9.71 9.25
N GLU A 153 3.36 -10.76 9.64
CA GLU A 153 3.49 -11.19 11.02
C GLU A 153 4.29 -10.17 11.84
N ALA A 154 5.40 -9.67 11.30
CA ALA A 154 6.19 -8.64 11.97
C ALA A 154 5.41 -7.32 12.17
N ALA A 155 4.58 -6.93 11.19
CA ALA A 155 3.69 -5.78 11.33
C ALA A 155 2.62 -6.02 12.41
N ALA A 156 1.98 -7.19 12.39
CA ALA A 156 0.89 -7.53 13.31
C ALA A 156 1.34 -7.55 14.78
N VAL A 157 2.50 -8.14 15.10
CA VAL A 157 3.02 -8.21 16.49
C VAL A 157 3.44 -6.85 17.06
N ARG A 158 3.56 -5.82 16.20
CA ARG A 158 3.81 -4.43 16.59
C ARG A 158 2.53 -3.59 16.68
N GLY A 159 1.37 -4.20 16.43
CA GLY A 159 0.06 -3.53 16.44
C GLY A 159 -0.31 -2.82 15.14
N MET A 160 0.40 -3.09 14.04
CA MET A 160 0.07 -2.52 12.72
C MET A 160 -0.91 -3.44 11.98
N VAL A 161 -1.91 -2.85 11.31
CA VAL A 161 -2.86 -3.59 10.49
C VAL A 161 -2.21 -3.93 9.15
N ALA A 162 -1.80 -5.18 8.99
CA ALA A 162 -1.26 -5.72 7.74
C ALA A 162 -2.37 -6.38 6.92
N LEU A 163 -2.71 -5.77 5.78
CA LEU A 163 -3.55 -6.36 4.75
C LEU A 163 -2.68 -7.15 3.78
N HIS A 164 -2.94 -8.45 3.72
CA HIS A 164 -2.26 -9.35 2.80
C HIS A 164 -2.87 -9.22 1.41
N ALA A 165 -2.43 -8.21 0.67
CA ALA A 165 -3.01 -7.80 -0.60
C ALA A 165 -1.92 -7.43 -1.62
N PRO A 166 -1.96 -8.00 -2.85
CA PRO A 166 -1.03 -7.63 -3.91
C PRO A 166 -1.42 -6.30 -4.55
N LEU A 167 -0.49 -5.69 -5.30
CA LEU A 167 -0.69 -4.39 -5.95
C LEU A 167 -1.77 -4.39 -7.05
N GLN A 168 -2.10 -5.56 -7.58
CA GLN A 168 -3.09 -5.77 -8.64
C GLN A 168 -4.52 -5.81 -8.09
N GLN A 169 -4.69 -5.93 -6.77
CA GLN A 169 -6.01 -5.97 -6.17
C GLN A 169 -6.54 -4.54 -5.99
N ARG A 170 -7.86 -4.39 -6.18
CA ARG A 170 -8.56 -3.20 -5.72
C ARG A 170 -8.35 -3.00 -4.22
N LEU A 171 -7.91 -1.81 -3.83
CA LEU A 171 -7.70 -1.36 -2.47
C LEU A 171 -8.97 -1.58 -1.64
N PRO A 172 -8.91 -2.38 -0.56
CA PRO A 172 -10.08 -2.89 0.16
C PRO A 172 -10.63 -1.87 1.17
N VAL A 173 -10.79 -0.62 0.73
CA VAL A 173 -11.36 0.49 1.51
C VAL A 173 -12.35 1.26 0.64
N PHE A 174 -13.32 1.91 1.29
CA PHE A 174 -14.39 2.61 0.59
C PHE A 174 -13.88 3.89 -0.09
N ASP A 175 -14.61 4.33 -1.11
CA ASP A 175 -14.30 5.50 -1.93
C ASP A 175 -14.23 6.77 -1.06
N GLY A 176 -13.22 7.61 -1.29
CA GLY A 176 -13.06 8.90 -0.64
C GLY A 176 -12.87 8.84 0.89
N THR A 177 -12.34 7.74 1.43
CA THR A 177 -12.16 7.59 2.90
C THR A 177 -10.75 7.84 3.40
N MET A 178 -9.76 7.87 2.50
CA MET A 178 -8.35 8.00 2.87
C MET A 178 -7.87 9.44 2.74
N ASP A 179 -7.09 9.89 3.72
CA ASP A 179 -6.46 11.22 3.74
C ASP A 179 -5.08 11.18 3.07
N LEU A 180 -4.43 10.02 3.10
CA LEU A 180 -3.11 9.77 2.53
C LEU A 180 -3.07 8.37 1.90
N VAL A 181 -2.49 8.26 0.71
CA VAL A 181 -2.02 6.99 0.17
C VAL A 181 -0.54 7.11 -0.13
N ARG A 182 0.29 6.30 0.54
CA ARG A 182 1.71 6.16 0.26
C ARG A 182 1.92 4.95 -0.66
N CYS A 183 2.66 5.14 -1.74
CA CYS A 183 3.23 4.06 -2.53
C CYS A 183 4.71 3.93 -2.18
N GLY A 184 5.07 2.87 -1.45
CA GLY A 184 6.46 2.57 -1.13
C GLY A 184 7.20 1.89 -2.29
N HIS A 185 8.40 1.37 -2.00
CA HIS A 185 9.31 0.75 -2.98
C HIS A 185 8.72 -0.43 -3.77
N ALA A 186 7.67 -1.09 -3.26
CA ALA A 186 6.97 -2.15 -3.99
C ALA A 186 6.33 -1.64 -5.29
N VAL A 187 5.94 -0.36 -5.32
CA VAL A 187 5.40 0.30 -6.50
C VAL A 187 6.55 0.89 -7.30
N ASN A 188 6.87 0.28 -8.44
CA ASN A 188 8.04 0.64 -9.25
C ASN A 188 7.87 0.20 -10.73
N ARG A 189 8.89 0.43 -11.55
CA ARG A 189 8.88 0.12 -12.99
C ARG A 189 8.66 -1.34 -13.39
N TRP A 190 8.73 -2.31 -12.47
CA TRP A 190 8.50 -3.71 -12.79
C TRP A 190 7.02 -4.02 -13.02
N ILE A 191 6.13 -3.12 -12.60
CA ILE A 191 4.70 -3.23 -12.81
C ILE A 191 4.37 -2.78 -14.24
N PRO A 192 3.60 -3.57 -15.01
CA PRO A 192 3.13 -3.15 -16.33
C PRO A 192 2.40 -1.81 -16.28
N VAL A 193 2.63 -0.95 -17.27
CA VAL A 193 2.10 0.42 -17.30
C VAL A 193 0.58 0.46 -17.13
N THR A 194 -0.16 -0.43 -17.79
CA THR A 194 -1.62 -0.53 -17.66
C THR A 194 -2.05 -0.89 -16.22
N ALA A 195 -1.33 -1.78 -15.55
CA ALA A 195 -1.61 -2.13 -14.16
C ALA A 195 -1.29 -0.96 -13.20
N MET A 196 -0.24 -0.19 -13.49
CA MET A 196 0.07 1.05 -12.76
C MET A 196 -1.04 2.10 -12.95
N GLU A 197 -1.59 2.24 -14.16
CA GLU A 197 -2.71 3.14 -14.43
C GLU A 197 -3.96 2.74 -13.63
N PHE A 198 -4.30 1.46 -13.58
CA PHE A 198 -5.37 0.95 -12.71
C PHE A 198 -5.11 1.24 -11.23
N LEU A 199 -3.87 1.05 -10.75
CA LEU A 199 -3.49 1.40 -9.39
C LEU A 199 -3.73 2.89 -9.11
N PHE A 200 -3.35 3.78 -10.02
CA PHE A 200 -3.56 5.22 -9.85
C PHE A 200 -5.04 5.62 -9.87
N PHE A 201 -5.87 4.99 -10.70
CA PHE A 201 -7.33 5.19 -10.63
C PHE A 201 -7.90 4.73 -9.28
N ASP A 202 -7.37 3.63 -8.74
CA ASP A 202 -7.85 3.11 -7.48
C ASP A 202 -7.38 3.94 -6.27
N VAL A 203 -6.15 4.47 -6.35
CA VAL A 203 -5.63 5.50 -5.43
C VAL A 203 -6.51 6.75 -5.47
N ASP A 204 -6.88 7.23 -6.66
CA ASP A 204 -7.81 8.36 -6.80
C ASP A 204 -9.15 8.04 -6.15
N ARG A 205 -9.72 6.87 -6.42
CA ARG A 205 -10.99 6.45 -5.85
C ARG A 205 -10.99 6.50 -4.31
N VAL A 206 -9.96 5.97 -3.66
CA VAL A 206 -9.92 5.92 -2.18
C VAL A 206 -9.55 7.24 -1.53
N LEU A 207 -8.84 8.12 -2.25
CA LEU A 207 -8.46 9.44 -1.74
C LEU A 207 -9.65 10.39 -1.73
N ARG A 208 -9.89 11.00 -0.57
CA ARG A 208 -10.83 12.12 -0.46
C ARG A 208 -10.26 13.38 -1.10
N GLY A 209 -11.14 14.32 -1.47
CA GLY A 209 -10.71 15.66 -1.91
C GLY A 209 -9.82 16.33 -0.84
N GLY A 210 -8.71 16.93 -1.28
CA GLY A 210 -7.69 17.50 -0.39
C GLY A 210 -6.71 16.48 0.19
N GLY A 211 -6.93 15.18 -0.01
CA GLY A 211 -6.01 14.12 0.39
C GLY A 211 -4.73 14.06 -0.45
N TYR A 212 -3.78 13.23 -0.03
CA TYR A 212 -2.44 13.17 -0.61
C TYR A 212 -2.09 11.80 -1.19
N LEU A 213 -1.52 11.81 -2.39
CA LEU A 213 -0.74 10.70 -2.93
C LEU A 213 0.75 10.99 -2.69
N LEU A 214 1.42 10.11 -1.95
CA LEU A 214 2.86 10.11 -1.77
C LEU A 214 3.48 8.95 -2.55
N LEU A 215 4.15 9.25 -3.67
CA LEU A 215 5.06 8.30 -4.31
C LEU A 215 6.41 8.43 -3.62
N ASP A 216 6.80 7.42 -2.85
CA ASP A 216 8.01 7.45 -2.03
C ASP A 216 9.11 6.59 -2.66
N ARG A 217 10.11 7.28 -3.25
CA ARG A 217 11.25 6.66 -3.94
C ARG A 217 10.81 5.63 -5.00
N PHE A 218 9.86 6.04 -5.84
CA PHE A 218 9.44 5.30 -7.03
C PHE A 218 10.62 5.12 -7.98
N PHE A 219 10.97 3.89 -8.29
CA PHE A 219 12.14 3.54 -9.09
C PHE A 219 11.78 3.34 -10.57
N SER A 220 12.51 4.01 -11.47
CA SER A 220 12.40 3.82 -12.92
C SER A 220 13.69 4.18 -13.68
N LYS A 221 13.78 3.86 -14.98
CA LYS A 221 14.80 4.48 -15.85
C LYS A 221 14.45 5.95 -16.06
N ASN A 222 15.45 6.83 -16.19
CA ASN A 222 15.17 8.26 -16.38
C ASN A 222 14.29 8.53 -17.63
N SER A 223 14.56 7.82 -18.74
CA SER A 223 13.75 7.95 -19.95
C SER A 223 12.30 7.49 -19.76
N ASP A 224 12.06 6.43 -18.98
CA ASP A 224 10.72 5.93 -18.70
C ASP A 224 9.99 6.89 -17.75
N LEU A 225 10.71 7.49 -16.78
CA LEU A 225 10.16 8.50 -15.91
C LEU A 225 9.62 9.68 -16.71
N GLU A 226 10.42 10.24 -17.62
CA GLU A 226 10.07 11.41 -18.42
C GLU A 226 8.97 11.12 -19.44
N LYS A 227 9.04 9.97 -20.13
CA LYS A 227 8.17 9.68 -21.29
C LYS A 227 6.91 8.89 -20.94
N VAL A 228 6.91 8.17 -19.82
CA VAL A 228 5.81 7.25 -19.46
C VAL A 228 5.21 7.62 -18.11
N TYR A 229 5.99 7.58 -17.04
CA TYR A 229 5.43 7.68 -15.68
C TYR A 229 5.01 9.10 -15.30
N ALA A 230 5.81 10.12 -15.60
CA ALA A 230 5.45 11.51 -15.30
C ALA A 230 4.20 11.97 -16.07
N PRO A 231 4.05 11.67 -17.38
CA PRO A 231 2.79 11.91 -18.09
C PRO A 231 1.61 11.14 -17.50
N LEU A 232 1.79 9.85 -17.17
CA LEU A 232 0.74 9.03 -16.56
C LEU A 232 0.25 9.60 -15.22
N ILE A 233 1.17 9.94 -14.33
CA ILE A 233 0.86 10.60 -13.04
C ILE A 233 0.18 11.97 -13.29
N GLY A 234 0.64 12.70 -14.31
CA GLY A 234 0.08 13.99 -14.70
C GLY A 234 -1.40 13.94 -15.09
N LYS A 235 -1.89 12.81 -15.64
CA LYS A 235 -3.31 12.62 -15.99
C LYS A 235 -4.25 12.70 -14.79
N LEU A 236 -3.76 12.49 -13.57
CA LEU A 236 -4.57 12.62 -12.34
C LEU A 236 -5.01 14.06 -12.09
N GLY A 237 -4.32 15.06 -12.64
CA GLY A 237 -4.65 16.48 -12.42
C GLY A 237 -4.39 16.96 -10.99
N TYR A 238 -3.62 16.21 -10.20
CA TYR A 238 -3.31 16.58 -8.82
C TYR A 238 -2.31 17.72 -8.74
N LYS A 239 -2.46 18.57 -7.71
CA LYS A 239 -1.51 19.64 -7.43
C LYS A 239 -0.18 19.05 -6.95
N LYS A 240 0.92 19.38 -7.64
CA LYS A 240 2.27 18.98 -7.22
C LYS A 240 2.71 19.81 -6.02
N VAL A 241 2.91 19.16 -4.87
CA VAL A 241 3.45 19.78 -3.64
C VAL A 241 4.95 19.51 -3.52
N LYS A 242 5.39 18.30 -3.89
CA LYS A 242 6.80 17.92 -4.01
C LYS A 242 6.99 17.12 -5.29
N TRP A 243 8.09 17.38 -5.99
CA TRP A 243 8.56 16.57 -7.11
C TRP A 243 10.09 16.57 -7.09
N ALA A 244 10.69 15.52 -6.55
CA ALA A 244 12.14 15.39 -6.43
C ALA A 244 12.62 14.13 -7.15
N VAL A 245 13.63 14.28 -7.99
CA VAL A 245 14.24 13.19 -8.75
C VAL A 245 15.72 13.14 -8.40
N ALA A 246 16.25 11.94 -8.12
CA ALA A 246 17.68 11.75 -7.96
C ALA A 246 18.12 10.39 -8.49
N ASN A 247 19.40 10.29 -8.86
CA ASN A 247 19.98 9.06 -9.38
C ASN A 247 19.98 7.95 -8.32
N LYS A 248 19.72 6.72 -8.77
CA LYS A 248 19.92 5.53 -7.93
C LYS A 248 21.41 5.21 -7.89
N GLY A 249 22.03 5.44 -6.74
CA GLY A 249 23.49 5.38 -6.57
C GLY A 249 24.10 3.98 -6.49
N ASP A 250 23.31 2.90 -6.60
CA ASP A 250 23.89 1.55 -6.66
C ASP A 250 24.47 1.25 -8.06
N ALA A 251 25.36 0.25 -8.14
CA ALA A 251 26.07 -0.06 -9.39
C ALA A 251 25.11 -0.34 -10.57
N SER A 252 23.96 -0.96 -10.29
CA SER A 252 22.93 -1.20 -11.31
C SER A 252 22.26 0.08 -11.79
N GLY A 253 21.98 1.02 -10.88
CA GLY A 253 21.31 2.26 -11.18
C GLY A 253 22.17 3.20 -12.01
N ILE A 254 23.47 3.29 -11.68
CA ILE A 254 24.43 4.05 -12.47
C ILE A 254 24.54 3.46 -13.88
N LYS A 255 24.69 2.14 -14.01
CA LYS A 255 24.84 1.46 -15.30
C LYS A 255 23.61 1.64 -16.21
N ASN A 256 22.42 1.60 -15.63
CA ASN A 256 21.17 1.57 -16.38
C ASN A 256 20.49 2.95 -16.48
N GLY A 257 21.10 4.02 -15.94
CA GLY A 257 20.50 5.36 -15.90
C GLY A 257 19.20 5.40 -15.09
N GLU A 258 19.19 4.71 -13.95
CA GLU A 258 18.01 4.61 -13.10
C GLU A 258 17.93 5.73 -12.07
N VAL A 259 16.71 6.15 -11.80
CA VAL A 259 16.37 7.25 -10.90
C VAL A 259 15.29 6.84 -9.91
N TYR A 260 15.25 7.56 -8.80
CA TYR A 260 14.13 7.57 -7.88
C TYR A 260 13.35 8.87 -8.03
N LEU A 261 12.02 8.77 -8.01
CA LEU A 261 11.10 9.89 -7.85
C LEU A 261 10.49 9.84 -6.44
N THR A 262 10.59 10.93 -5.70
CA THR A 262 9.67 11.19 -4.58
C THR A 262 8.73 12.33 -4.96
N ALA A 263 7.43 12.05 -4.98
CA ALA A 263 6.40 13.04 -5.31
C ALA A 263 5.29 13.06 -4.25
N LEU A 264 4.93 14.26 -3.80
CA LEU A 264 3.75 14.50 -2.98
C LEU A 264 2.74 15.28 -3.82
N LEU A 265 1.57 14.70 -4.04
CA LEU A 265 0.53 15.21 -4.92
C LEU A 265 -0.76 15.36 -4.12
N GLN A 266 -1.40 16.53 -4.17
CA GLN A 266 -2.65 16.80 -3.48
C GLN A 266 -3.83 16.67 -4.45
N LYS A 267 -4.80 15.83 -4.11
CA LYS A 267 -6.06 15.70 -4.84
C LYS A 267 -6.85 17.00 -4.72
N PRO A 268 -7.29 17.63 -5.83
CA PRO A 268 -8.06 18.87 -5.76
C PRO A 268 -9.38 18.65 -5.00
N LEU A 269 -9.85 19.71 -4.32
CA LEU A 269 -11.24 19.75 -3.86
C LEU A 269 -12.14 19.91 -5.08
N VAL A 270 -13.26 19.19 -5.11
CA VAL A 270 -14.31 19.43 -6.10
C VAL A 270 -15.05 20.72 -5.71
N LEU A 271 -14.37 21.86 -5.87
CA LEU A 271 -14.93 23.21 -5.80
C LEU A 271 -14.31 24.03 -6.94
N HIS A 272 -14.50 23.55 -8.17
CA HIS A 272 -14.44 24.35 -9.39
C HIS A 272 -15.10 23.54 -10.52
N ALA A 273 -16.43 23.54 -10.52
CA ALA A 273 -17.22 23.22 -11.72
C ALA A 273 -17.08 24.35 -12.76
N SER A 274 -15.84 24.66 -13.15
CA SER A 274 -15.52 25.61 -14.21
C SER A 274 -14.94 24.91 -15.45
N PHE A 275 -14.75 23.59 -15.39
CA PHE A 275 -14.15 22.79 -16.48
C PHE A 275 -15.04 21.67 -17.04
N LEU A 276 -16.31 21.58 -16.62
CA LEU A 276 -17.25 20.55 -17.11
C LEU A 276 -18.33 21.07 -18.06
N ILE A 277 -18.10 22.20 -18.74
CA ILE A 277 -18.99 22.68 -19.82
C ILE A 277 -18.19 22.76 -21.12
N SER A 278 -17.85 21.61 -21.71
CA SER A 278 -17.47 21.53 -23.13
C SER A 278 -17.49 20.10 -23.72
N SER A 279 -18.25 19.17 -23.14
CA SER A 279 -18.47 17.86 -23.77
C SER A 279 -19.97 17.55 -23.84
N PRO A 280 -20.56 17.44 -25.05
CA PRO A 280 -21.97 17.10 -25.24
C PRO A 280 -22.28 15.64 -24.86
N PHE A 281 -21.32 14.88 -24.33
CA PHE A 281 -21.51 13.47 -23.96
C PHE A 281 -22.13 13.27 -22.57
N VAL A 282 -22.05 14.26 -21.68
CA VAL A 282 -22.41 14.11 -20.25
C VAL A 282 -23.94 14.16 -20.03
N GLU A 283 -24.70 14.88 -20.85
CA GLU A 283 -26.17 14.92 -20.73
C GLU A 283 -26.83 13.58 -21.09
N THR A 284 -26.33 12.88 -22.09
CA THR A 284 -26.88 11.59 -22.54
C THR A 284 -26.69 10.45 -21.53
N PHE A 285 -25.63 10.48 -20.71
CA PHE A 285 -25.36 9.40 -19.76
C PHE A 285 -26.18 9.54 -18.47
N LEU A 286 -26.44 10.76 -18.02
CA LEU A 286 -27.24 11.02 -16.82
C LEU A 286 -28.72 10.73 -17.04
N GLN A 287 -29.26 10.99 -18.22
CA GLN A 287 -30.66 10.64 -18.55
C GLN A 287 -30.87 9.12 -18.71
N GLY A 288 -29.87 8.39 -19.24
CA GLY A 288 -29.94 6.93 -19.38
C GLY A 288 -29.88 6.18 -18.04
N PHE A 289 -29.08 6.66 -17.09
CA PHE A 289 -28.89 5.99 -15.79
C PHE A 289 -30.09 6.14 -14.86
N PHE A 290 -30.76 7.30 -14.86
CA PHE A 290 -31.99 7.52 -14.10
C PHE A 290 -33.17 6.68 -14.61
N SER A 291 -33.22 6.41 -15.91
CA SER A 291 -34.26 5.53 -16.49
C SER A 291 -34.07 4.06 -16.15
N TYR A 292 -32.83 3.59 -15.89
CA TYR A 292 -32.57 2.18 -15.58
C TYR A 292 -32.79 1.83 -14.11
N CYS A 293 -32.58 2.78 -13.20
CA CYS A 293 -32.79 2.58 -11.75
C CYS A 293 -34.24 2.75 -11.28
N THR A 294 -35.10 3.39 -12.06
CA THR A 294 -36.51 3.65 -11.67
C THR A 294 -37.47 2.53 -12.08
N THR A 295 -37.06 1.61 -12.97
CA THR A 295 -37.95 0.62 -13.57
C THR A 295 -37.87 -0.81 -13.01
N LYS A 296 -37.03 -1.08 -11.98
CA LYS A 296 -36.97 -2.43 -11.37
C LYS A 296 -37.07 -2.36 -9.84
N SER A 297 -38.02 -3.11 -9.28
CA SER A 297 -38.18 -3.29 -7.84
C SER A 297 -36.88 -3.81 -7.21
N ALA A 298 -36.54 -3.27 -6.04
CA ALA A 298 -35.29 -3.53 -5.30
C ALA A 298 -34.94 -5.02 -5.11
N ILE A 299 -35.92 -5.92 -5.19
CA ILE A 299 -35.76 -7.37 -5.07
C ILE A 299 -34.95 -7.95 -6.26
N HIS A 300 -35.04 -7.37 -7.46
CA HIS A 300 -34.30 -7.87 -8.63
C HIS A 300 -32.81 -7.50 -8.63
N LEU A 301 -32.41 -6.47 -7.88
CA LEU A 301 -31.00 -6.06 -7.74
C LEU A 301 -30.23 -7.00 -6.78
N LEU A 302 -30.90 -7.59 -5.80
CA LEU A 302 -30.29 -8.52 -4.84
C LEU A 302 -29.90 -9.87 -5.49
N SER A 303 -30.69 -10.34 -6.47
CA SER A 303 -30.38 -11.57 -7.22
C SER A 303 -29.16 -11.43 -8.14
N CYS A 304 -28.90 -10.25 -8.72
CA CYS A 304 -27.71 -10.02 -9.54
C CYS A 304 -26.41 -9.91 -8.72
N CYS A 305 -26.51 -9.59 -7.42
CA CYS A 305 -25.36 -9.49 -6.53
C CYS A 305 -25.05 -10.79 -5.76
N GLY A 306 -25.75 -11.90 -6.03
CA GLY A 306 -25.45 -13.19 -5.40
C GLY A 306 -25.62 -13.20 -3.87
N TRP A 307 -26.56 -12.41 -3.37
CA TRP A 307 -27.04 -12.52 -1.99
C TRP A 307 -28.48 -13.00 -2.02
N ILE A 308 -28.65 -14.29 -2.36
CA ILE A 308 -29.66 -15.27 -1.91
C ILE A 308 -29.10 -16.64 -2.29
#